data_AF-A0A662HSH7-F1
#
_entry.id   AF-A0A662HSH7-F1
#
_cell.length_a   1.000
_cell.length_b   1.000
_cell.length_c   1.000
_cell.angle_alpha   90.00
_cell.angle_beta   90.00
_cell.angle_gamma   90.00
#
_symmetry.space_group_name_H-M   'P 1'
#
loop_
_entity.id
_entity.type
_entity.pdbx_description
1 polymer ?
#
loop_
_entity_poly.entity_id
_entity_poly.type
_entity_poly.pdbx_seq_one_letter_code
_entity_poly.pdbx_strand_id
1 'polypeptide(L)'
;MPKKKARIGLIFSAVPPETRTWPYVGYNYEERAEKILRLLQQRLEGVELVHSLVYSKEEAEKALKEMGDVAGYVLYYIGIWSGTAQVIAKTGKPLILVDDLYAGSGEFILSLAELRSKGYPAVGVASSNIDAAEAIRLLKALHEFQNSKIIVVADVPEQRAEQVKRRAQFLKKRYGIQLVYVSSSQVNEIYRTVDQR
;
A
#
# COMPACT_ATOMS: atom_id res chain seq x y z
N MET A 1 6.52 -20.20 8.75
CA MET A 1 6.45 -18.95 9.54
C MET A 1 5.21 -18.18 9.10
N PRO A 2 4.39 -17.65 10.02
CA PRO A 2 3.26 -16.79 9.62
C PRO A 2 3.81 -15.57 8.87
N LYS A 3 3.29 -15.32 7.66
CA LYS A 3 3.66 -14.11 6.90
C LYS A 3 3.23 -12.89 7.71
N LYS A 4 4.14 -11.93 7.90
CA LYS A 4 3.80 -10.65 8.54
C LYS A 4 2.72 -9.96 7.69
N LYS A 5 1.63 -9.53 8.31
CA LYS A 5 0.53 -8.86 7.60
C LYS A 5 1.05 -7.57 6.96
N ALA A 6 0.54 -7.26 5.76
CA ALA A 6 0.87 -6.01 5.10
C ALA A 6 0.12 -4.87 5.80
N ARG A 7 0.87 -3.95 6.42
CA ARG A 7 0.30 -2.80 7.14
C ARG A 7 0.07 -1.66 6.15
N ILE A 8 -1.17 -1.19 6.04
CA ILE A 8 -1.61 -0.19 5.05
C ILE A 8 -2.30 0.95 5.78
N GLY A 9 -1.90 2.18 5.49
CA GLY A 9 -2.54 3.38 6.04
C GLY A 9 -3.80 3.73 5.25
N LEU A 10 -4.96 3.75 5.90
CA LEU A 10 -6.24 4.12 5.30
C LEU A 10 -6.72 5.45 5.88
N ILE A 11 -6.62 6.52 5.10
CA ILE A 11 -7.04 7.85 5.50
C ILE A 11 -8.36 8.15 4.82
N PHE A 12 -9.40 8.37 5.62
CA PHE A 12 -10.64 8.96 5.15
C PHE A 12 -10.50 10.47 5.22
N SER A 13 -10.77 11.14 4.11
CA SER A 13 -10.68 12.59 4.00
C SER A 13 -12.07 13.19 3.82
N ALA A 14 -12.30 14.25 4.59
CA ALA A 14 -13.49 15.08 4.54
C ALA A 14 -13.13 16.52 4.92
N VAL A 15 -14.15 17.35 5.11
CA VAL A 15 -14.07 18.63 5.81
C VAL A 15 -15.11 18.62 6.94
N PRO A 16 -15.05 19.55 7.91
CA PRO A 16 -15.98 19.53 9.04
C PRO A 16 -17.46 19.47 8.58
N PRO A 17 -18.32 18.64 9.20
CA PRO A 17 -19.70 18.39 8.77
C PRO A 17 -20.56 19.64 8.54
N GLU A 18 -20.32 20.70 9.29
CA GLU A 18 -20.99 22.00 9.19
C GLU A 18 -20.66 22.77 7.89
N THR A 19 -19.61 22.36 7.19
CA THR A 19 -19.16 22.99 5.94
C THR A 19 -20.20 22.78 4.84
N ARG A 20 -20.58 23.86 4.15
CA ARG A 20 -21.49 23.81 2.99
C ARG A 20 -20.76 23.29 1.76
N THR A 21 -20.71 21.98 1.62
CA THR A 21 -20.06 21.28 0.51
C THR A 21 -20.66 19.89 0.34
N TRP A 22 -20.15 19.15 -0.64
CA TRP A 22 -20.50 17.75 -0.84
C TRP A 22 -20.04 16.89 0.35
N PRO A 23 -20.86 15.91 0.80
CA PRO A 23 -22.14 15.52 0.21
C PRO A 23 -23.30 16.48 0.54
N TYR A 24 -23.45 16.87 1.80
CA TYR A 24 -24.38 17.89 2.29
C TYR A 24 -24.01 18.32 3.73
N VAL A 25 -24.59 19.42 4.21
CA VAL A 25 -24.34 19.93 5.56
C VAL A 25 -24.85 18.96 6.63
N GLY A 26 -24.00 18.61 7.58
CA GLY A 26 -24.31 17.66 8.66
C GLY A 26 -24.19 16.20 8.21
N TYR A 27 -23.47 15.92 7.12
CA TYR A 27 -23.17 14.54 6.71
C TYR A 27 -22.37 13.81 7.79
N ASN A 28 -22.76 12.56 8.07
CA ASN A 28 -22.10 11.72 9.08
C ASN A 28 -20.90 10.99 8.46
N TYR A 29 -19.75 11.65 8.44
CA TYR A 29 -18.51 11.08 7.88
C TYR A 29 -18.00 9.89 8.69
N GLU A 30 -18.17 9.93 10.01
CA GLU A 30 -17.78 8.85 10.92
C GLU A 30 -18.51 7.56 10.58
N GLU A 31 -19.84 7.61 10.47
CA GLU A 31 -20.65 6.44 10.09
C GLU A 31 -20.28 5.94 8.69
N ARG A 32 -20.00 6.85 7.74
CA ARG A 32 -19.58 6.46 6.39
C ARG A 32 -18.22 5.76 6.40
N ALA A 33 -17.24 6.33 7.10
CA ALA A 33 -15.90 5.77 7.26
C ALA A 33 -15.96 4.38 7.92
N GLU A 34 -16.75 4.21 8.98
CA GLU A 34 -16.93 2.92 9.64
C GLU A 34 -17.53 1.86 8.70
N LYS A 35 -18.55 2.22 7.91
CA LYS A 35 -19.16 1.30 6.93
C LYS A 35 -18.13 0.85 5.89
N ILE A 36 -17.37 1.78 5.32
CA ILE A 36 -16.33 1.45 4.34
C ILE A 36 -15.23 0.60 4.97
N LEU A 37 -14.77 0.96 6.17
CA LEU A 37 -13.75 0.22 6.90
C LEU A 37 -14.15 -1.24 7.12
N ARG A 38 -15.37 -1.50 7.60
CA ARG A 38 -15.88 -2.87 7.80
C ARG A 38 -15.91 -3.66 6.49
N LEU A 39 -16.38 -3.05 5.40
CA LEU A 39 -16.41 -3.68 4.08
C LEU A 39 -15.00 -4.03 3.58
N LEU A 40 -14.04 -3.13 3.76
CA LEU A 40 -12.64 -3.37 3.37
C LEU A 40 -12.01 -4.47 4.21
N GLN A 41 -12.20 -4.46 5.53
CA GLN A 41 -11.68 -5.48 6.44
C GLN A 41 -12.20 -6.88 6.11
N GLN A 42 -13.48 -7.01 5.75
CA GLN A 42 -14.07 -8.29 5.34
C GLN A 42 -13.46 -8.85 4.05
N ARG A 43 -12.93 -7.99 3.17
CA ARG A 43 -12.42 -8.36 1.85
C ARG A 43 -10.89 -8.47 1.77
N LEU A 44 -10.17 -7.94 2.75
CA LEU A 44 -8.72 -7.82 2.74
C LEU A 44 -8.04 -8.76 3.74
N GLU A 45 -8.00 -10.04 3.39
CA GLU A 45 -7.26 -11.03 4.17
C GLU A 45 -5.74 -10.75 4.15
N GLY A 46 -5.08 -10.90 5.31
CA GLY A 46 -3.64 -10.70 5.44
C GLY A 46 -3.17 -9.24 5.39
N VAL A 47 -4.11 -8.28 5.42
CA VAL A 47 -3.85 -6.85 5.53
C VAL A 47 -4.18 -6.37 6.94
N GLU A 48 -3.35 -5.48 7.48
CA GLU A 48 -3.65 -4.68 8.66
C GLU A 48 -3.95 -3.25 8.20
N LEU A 49 -5.20 -2.83 8.29
CA LEU A 49 -5.61 -1.46 8.00
C LEU A 49 -5.48 -0.59 9.25
N VAL A 50 -4.54 0.35 9.22
CA VAL A 50 -4.40 1.39 10.24
C VAL A 50 -5.12 2.62 9.69
N HIS A 51 -6.17 3.09 10.35
CA HIS A 51 -7.06 4.08 9.75
C HIS A 51 -7.21 5.36 10.57
N SER A 52 -7.54 6.45 9.89
CA SER A 52 -7.90 7.72 10.52
C SER A 52 -8.89 8.49 9.63
N LEU A 53 -9.78 9.25 10.25
CA LEU A 53 -10.64 10.23 9.58
C LEU A 53 -10.04 11.60 9.85
N VAL A 54 -9.77 12.35 8.79
CA VAL A 54 -9.12 13.66 8.86
C VAL A 54 -9.92 14.71 8.11
N TYR A 55 -9.93 15.92 8.65
CA TYR A 55 -10.68 17.06 8.15
C TYR A 55 -9.79 18.18 7.59
N SER A 56 -8.48 18.04 7.71
CA SER A 56 -7.49 19.05 7.32
C SER A 56 -6.14 18.45 6.96
N LYS A 57 -5.25 19.27 6.41
CA LYS A 57 -3.86 18.90 6.13
C LYS A 57 -3.10 18.60 7.41
N GLU A 58 -3.33 19.40 8.44
CA GLU A 58 -2.67 19.29 9.74
C GLU A 58 -3.05 17.98 10.44
N GLU A 59 -4.33 17.59 10.37
CA GLU A 59 -4.79 16.30 10.87
C GLU A 59 -4.23 15.13 10.06
N ALA A 60 -4.12 15.27 8.74
CA ALA A 60 -3.46 14.27 7.91
C ALA A 60 -1.98 14.09 8.30
N GLU A 61 -1.24 15.18 8.53
CA GLU A 61 0.15 15.12 9.00
C GLU A 61 0.27 14.41 10.36
N LYS A 62 -0.66 14.66 11.28
CA LYS A 62 -0.71 13.98 12.58
C LYS A 62 -1.01 12.49 12.40
N ALA A 63 -2.02 12.15 11.61
CA ALA A 63 -2.40 10.77 11.32
C ALA A 63 -1.24 9.97 10.71
N LEU A 64 -0.48 10.56 9.76
CA LEU A 64 0.69 9.93 9.17
C LEU A 64 1.78 9.59 10.21
N LYS A 65 1.99 10.47 11.20
CA LYS A 65 2.95 10.22 12.30
C LYS A 65 2.47 9.09 13.21
N GLU A 66 1.19 9.08 13.55
CA GLU A 66 0.58 8.06 14.42
C GLU A 66 0.52 6.68 13.75
N MET A 67 0.25 6.64 12.44
CA MET A 67 0.24 5.39 11.66
C MET A 67 1.62 4.73 11.61
N GLY A 68 2.71 5.50 11.61
CA GLY A 68 4.08 4.98 11.52
C GLY A 68 4.40 4.37 10.15
N ASP A 69 5.29 3.37 10.11
CA ASP A 69 5.67 2.74 8.84
C ASP A 69 4.57 1.82 8.30
N VAL A 70 4.23 2.03 7.04
CA VAL A 70 3.25 1.27 6.26
C VAL A 70 3.79 0.99 4.87
N ALA A 71 3.24 -0.03 4.21
CA ALA A 71 3.59 -0.42 2.85
C ALA A 71 3.14 0.61 1.80
N GLY A 72 2.06 1.32 2.08
CA GLY A 72 1.47 2.33 1.22
C GLY A 72 0.22 2.93 1.88
N TYR A 73 -0.35 3.92 1.21
CA TYR A 73 -1.50 4.66 1.70
C TYR A 73 -2.69 4.53 0.75
N VAL A 74 -3.87 4.61 1.34
CA VAL A 74 -5.15 4.76 0.67
C VAL A 74 -5.76 6.06 1.18
N LEU A 75 -6.05 6.99 0.28
CA LEU A 75 -6.81 8.19 0.58
C LEU A 75 -8.21 8.02 0.02
N TYR A 76 -9.18 7.84 0.90
CA TYR A 76 -10.59 7.69 0.56
C TYR A 76 -11.28 9.04 0.74
N TYR A 77 -11.69 9.67 -0.36
CA TYR A 77 -12.41 10.94 -0.32
C TYR A 77 -13.89 10.68 -0.01
N ILE A 78 -14.26 10.81 1.26
CA ILE A 78 -15.65 10.73 1.70
C ILE A 78 -16.28 12.12 1.90
N GLY A 79 -15.51 13.18 1.65
CA GLY A 79 -15.93 14.58 1.54
C GLY A 79 -14.81 15.42 0.89
N ILE A 80 -15.10 16.67 0.56
CA ILE A 80 -14.17 17.62 -0.11
C ILE A 80 -14.39 19.05 0.44
N TRP A 81 -13.40 19.94 0.53
CA TRP A 81 -12.08 20.00 -0.10
C TRP A 81 -10.93 20.05 0.95
N SER A 82 -10.33 18.92 1.28
CA SER A 82 -9.40 18.79 2.41
C SER A 82 -7.94 19.13 2.09
N GLY A 83 -7.51 18.95 0.83
CA GLY A 83 -6.12 19.11 0.38
C GLY A 83 -5.15 18.08 0.96
N THR A 84 -5.64 16.92 1.36
CA THR A 84 -4.87 15.89 2.08
C THR A 84 -3.96 15.06 1.16
N ALA A 85 -4.30 14.95 -0.12
CA ALA A 85 -3.56 14.15 -1.10
C ALA A 85 -2.07 14.51 -1.19
N GLN A 86 -1.77 15.81 -1.23
CA GLN A 86 -0.40 16.32 -1.37
C GLN A 86 0.42 16.06 -0.10
N VAL A 87 -0.21 16.03 1.07
CA VAL A 87 0.44 15.70 2.34
C VAL A 87 0.90 14.24 2.31
N ILE A 88 0.01 13.33 1.92
CA ILE A 88 0.31 11.89 1.88
C ILE A 88 1.33 11.57 0.78
N ALA A 89 1.21 12.21 -0.39
CA ALA A 89 2.13 12.00 -1.51
C ALA A 89 3.60 12.31 -1.16
N LYS A 90 3.84 13.32 -0.30
CA LYS A 90 5.19 13.67 0.17
C LYS A 90 5.89 12.57 0.95
N THR A 91 5.18 11.55 1.44
CA THR A 91 5.80 10.36 2.05
C THR A 91 6.62 9.53 1.06
N GLY A 92 6.38 9.70 -0.25
CA GLY A 92 7.02 8.92 -1.32
C GLY A 92 6.56 7.46 -1.39
N LYS A 93 5.64 7.04 -0.53
CA LYS A 93 5.05 5.70 -0.53
C LYS A 93 3.98 5.60 -1.63
N PRO A 94 3.72 4.38 -2.16
CA PRO A 94 2.61 4.17 -3.09
C PRO A 94 1.28 4.65 -2.49
N LEU A 95 0.50 5.37 -3.30
CA LEU A 95 -0.76 6.00 -2.88
C LEU A 95 -1.90 5.60 -3.80
N ILE A 96 -2.99 5.11 -3.21
CA ILE A 96 -4.24 4.86 -3.92
C ILE A 96 -5.22 5.95 -3.51
N LEU A 97 -5.65 6.75 -4.47
CA LEU A 97 -6.75 7.68 -4.31
C LEU A 97 -8.06 6.94 -4.61
N VAL A 98 -9.06 7.07 -3.74
CA VAL A 98 -10.36 6.44 -3.93
C VAL A 98 -11.46 7.49 -3.82
N ASP A 99 -12.28 7.57 -4.86
CA ASP A 99 -13.44 8.45 -4.91
C ASP A 99 -14.68 7.76 -4.31
N ASP A 100 -15.24 8.33 -3.24
CA ASP A 100 -16.53 7.88 -2.72
C ASP A 100 -17.69 8.54 -3.47
N LEU A 101 -18.68 7.71 -3.81
CA LEU A 101 -19.81 8.11 -4.64
C LEU A 101 -20.58 9.28 -3.99
N TYR A 102 -20.76 10.36 -4.75
CA TYR A 102 -21.44 11.61 -4.34
C TYR A 102 -20.70 12.44 -3.28
N ALA A 103 -19.41 12.17 -3.04
CA ALA A 103 -18.63 12.92 -2.08
C ALA A 103 -17.32 13.49 -2.67
N GLY A 104 -16.45 12.60 -3.16
CA GLY A 104 -15.03 12.88 -3.34
C GLY A 104 -14.59 13.47 -4.68
N SER A 105 -15.46 13.40 -5.71
CA SER A 105 -15.00 13.36 -7.10
C SER A 105 -14.24 14.61 -7.55
N GLY A 106 -14.64 15.79 -7.06
CA GLY A 106 -14.00 17.06 -7.41
C GLY A 106 -12.54 17.13 -6.98
N GLU A 107 -12.25 16.81 -5.72
CA GLU A 107 -10.88 16.80 -5.20
C GLU A 107 -10.09 15.63 -5.78
N PHE A 108 -10.72 14.45 -5.88
CA PHE A 108 -10.10 13.25 -6.46
C PHE A 108 -9.49 13.51 -7.84
N ILE A 109 -10.24 14.10 -8.78
CA ILE A 109 -9.77 14.33 -10.15
C ILE A 109 -8.59 15.31 -10.17
N LEU A 110 -8.68 16.41 -9.44
CA LEU A 110 -7.62 17.43 -9.39
C LEU A 110 -6.36 16.88 -8.72
N SER A 111 -6.50 16.21 -7.59
CA SER A 111 -5.38 15.58 -6.88
C SER A 111 -4.73 14.49 -7.72
N LEU A 112 -5.50 13.62 -8.37
CA LEU A 112 -4.92 12.59 -9.24
C LEU A 112 -4.11 13.20 -10.38
N ALA A 113 -4.63 14.23 -11.04
CA ALA A 113 -3.93 14.92 -12.12
C ALA A 113 -2.62 15.57 -11.64
N GLU A 114 -2.66 16.27 -10.49
CA GLU A 114 -1.50 16.92 -9.90
C GLU A 114 -0.42 15.91 -9.47
N LEU A 115 -0.82 14.84 -8.77
CA LEU A 115 0.13 13.85 -8.27
C LEU A 115 0.82 13.11 -9.43
N ARG A 116 0.07 12.82 -10.50
CA ARG A 116 0.62 12.19 -11.72
C ARG A 116 1.59 13.13 -12.45
N SER A 117 1.28 14.41 -12.58
CA SER A 117 2.17 15.37 -13.27
C SER A 117 3.49 15.57 -12.53
N LYS A 118 3.49 15.40 -11.20
CA LYS A 118 4.68 15.45 -10.33
C LYS A 118 5.42 14.11 -10.20
N GLY A 119 4.95 13.04 -10.86
CA GLY A 119 5.61 11.73 -10.85
C GLY A 119 5.50 10.96 -9.52
N TYR A 120 4.53 11.30 -8.66
CA TYR A 120 4.28 10.49 -7.47
C TYR A 120 3.73 9.10 -7.84
N PRO A 121 4.02 8.05 -7.06
CA PRO A 121 3.51 6.70 -7.29
C PRO A 121 2.02 6.59 -6.87
N ALA A 122 1.16 7.34 -7.56
CA ALA A 122 -0.25 7.47 -7.25
C ALA A 122 -1.14 6.90 -8.37
N VAL A 123 -2.16 6.13 -7.97
CA VAL A 123 -3.21 5.64 -8.85
C VAL A 123 -4.58 6.05 -8.30
N GLY A 124 -5.58 6.17 -9.17
CA GLY A 124 -6.93 6.55 -8.79
C GLY A 124 -7.92 5.43 -9.08
N VAL A 125 -8.87 5.24 -8.16
CA VAL A 125 -10.00 4.32 -8.29
C VAL A 125 -11.28 5.12 -8.04
N ALA A 126 -12.13 5.24 -9.05
CA ALA A 126 -13.47 5.79 -8.90
C ALA A 126 -14.47 4.65 -9.13
N SER A 127 -14.90 4.01 -8.04
CA SER A 127 -15.79 2.86 -8.10
C SER A 127 -16.70 2.83 -6.88
N SER A 128 -17.96 2.49 -7.10
CA SER A 128 -18.95 2.23 -6.06
C SER A 128 -18.88 0.80 -5.49
N ASN A 129 -17.88 0.00 -5.89
CA ASN A 129 -17.83 -1.44 -5.63
C ASN A 129 -16.43 -1.97 -5.18
N ILE A 130 -16.20 -3.28 -5.36
CA ILE A 130 -15.02 -4.07 -4.96
C ILE A 130 -13.66 -3.55 -5.43
N ASP A 131 -13.62 -2.66 -6.44
CA ASP A 131 -12.37 -2.25 -7.09
C ASP A 131 -11.41 -1.55 -6.13
N ALA A 132 -11.94 -0.84 -5.12
CA ALA A 132 -11.11 -0.26 -4.07
C ALA A 132 -10.35 -1.34 -3.29
N ALA A 133 -11.00 -2.45 -2.94
CA ALA A 133 -10.34 -3.56 -2.26
C ALA A 133 -9.29 -4.24 -3.17
N GLU A 134 -9.59 -4.43 -4.45
CA GLU A 134 -8.61 -4.98 -5.41
C GLU A 134 -7.38 -4.08 -5.56
N ALA A 135 -7.57 -2.77 -5.65
CA ALA A 135 -6.46 -1.83 -5.70
C ALA A 135 -5.62 -1.90 -4.42
N ILE A 136 -6.25 -1.99 -3.24
CA ILE A 136 -5.53 -2.13 -1.96
C ILE A 136 -4.72 -3.43 -1.92
N ARG A 137 -5.18 -4.52 -2.55
CA ARG A 137 -4.39 -5.75 -2.67
C ARG A 137 -3.10 -5.56 -3.45
N LEU A 138 -2.99 -4.56 -4.33
CA LEU A 138 -1.72 -4.23 -4.99
C LEU A 138 -0.67 -3.75 -3.99
N LEU A 139 -1.06 -2.99 -2.95
CA LEU A 139 -0.15 -2.58 -1.88
C LEU A 139 0.34 -3.79 -1.07
N LYS A 140 -0.57 -4.76 -0.81
CA LYS A 140 -0.19 -6.04 -0.19
C LYS A 140 0.80 -6.80 -1.08
N ALA A 141 0.51 -6.93 -2.37
CA ALA A 141 1.39 -7.62 -3.32
C ALA A 141 2.78 -6.96 -3.39
N LEU A 142 2.83 -5.62 -3.41
CA LEU A 142 4.10 -4.86 -3.35
C LEU A 142 4.85 -5.14 -2.05
N HIS A 143 4.17 -5.14 -0.91
CA HIS A 143 4.77 -5.47 0.38
C HIS A 143 5.35 -6.89 0.40
N GLU A 144 4.57 -7.88 -0.04
CA GLU A 144 5.02 -9.28 -0.07
C GLU A 144 6.17 -9.47 -1.04
N PHE A 145 6.14 -8.82 -2.20
CA PHE A 145 7.20 -8.85 -3.21
C PHE A 145 8.50 -8.25 -2.66
N GLN A 146 8.43 -7.07 -2.02
CA GLN A 146 9.59 -6.41 -1.42
C GLN A 146 10.21 -7.21 -0.28
N ASN A 147 9.45 -8.08 0.38
CA ASN A 147 9.94 -8.93 1.48
C ASN A 147 10.16 -10.39 1.06
N SER A 148 10.08 -10.69 -0.25
CA SER A 148 10.21 -12.04 -0.77
C SER A 148 11.67 -12.51 -0.80
N LYS A 149 11.85 -13.82 -0.62
CA LYS A 149 13.11 -14.52 -0.84
C LYS A 149 12.93 -15.48 -2.00
N ILE A 150 13.79 -15.37 -3.01
CA ILE A 150 13.82 -16.28 -4.16
C ILE A 150 15.04 -17.17 -4.00
N ILE A 151 14.81 -18.47 -3.91
CA ILE A 151 15.89 -19.46 -3.91
C ILE A 151 16.30 -19.70 -5.36
N VAL A 152 17.59 -19.56 -5.63
CA VAL A 152 18.18 -19.83 -6.94
C VAL A 152 19.10 -21.03 -6.78
N VAL A 153 18.67 -22.17 -7.29
CA VAL A 153 19.49 -23.40 -7.31
C VAL A 153 20.42 -23.32 -8.51
N ALA A 154 21.69 -23.03 -8.26
CA ALA A 154 22.69 -22.90 -9.30
C ALA A 154 24.11 -23.14 -8.77
N ASP A 155 24.87 -23.96 -9.48
CA ASP A 155 26.31 -24.10 -9.26
C ASP A 155 27.02 -22.94 -9.96
N VAL A 156 27.15 -21.82 -9.25
CA VAL A 156 27.77 -20.59 -9.77
C VAL A 156 29.29 -20.77 -9.82
N PRO A 157 29.92 -20.73 -11.01
CA PRO A 157 31.37 -20.80 -11.11
C PRO A 157 32.03 -19.58 -10.44
N GLU A 158 33.20 -19.76 -9.85
CA GLU A 158 33.91 -18.72 -9.08
C GLU A 158 34.12 -17.43 -9.89
N GLN A 159 34.46 -17.56 -11.18
CA GLN A 159 34.62 -16.45 -12.12
C GLN A 159 33.35 -15.61 -12.34
N ARG A 160 32.16 -16.13 -12.01
CA ARG A 160 30.87 -15.40 -12.10
C ARG A 160 30.33 -14.96 -10.73
N ALA A 161 30.96 -15.35 -9.63
CA ALA A 161 30.47 -15.10 -8.27
C ALA A 161 30.22 -13.60 -8.01
N GLU A 162 31.17 -12.74 -8.41
CA GLU A 162 31.04 -11.30 -8.19
C GLU A 162 29.92 -10.69 -9.05
N GLN A 163 29.76 -11.12 -10.30
CA GLN A 163 28.67 -10.67 -11.16
C GLN A 163 27.30 -11.03 -10.57
N VAL A 164 27.16 -12.27 -10.07
CA VAL A 164 25.95 -12.76 -9.43
C VAL A 164 25.63 -11.98 -8.16
N LYS A 165 26.64 -11.73 -7.32
CA LYS A 165 26.51 -10.94 -6.10
C LYS A 165 26.05 -9.50 -6.40
N ARG A 166 26.65 -8.84 -7.40
CA ARG A 166 26.24 -7.50 -7.84
C ARG A 166 24.79 -7.47 -8.32
N ARG A 167 24.37 -8.46 -9.11
CA ARG A 167 22.96 -8.57 -9.57
C ARG A 167 21.99 -8.78 -8.41
N ALA A 168 22.33 -9.66 -7.46
CA ALA A 168 21.50 -9.89 -6.27
C ALA A 168 21.38 -8.61 -5.42
N GLN A 169 22.47 -7.88 -5.21
CA GLN A 169 22.46 -6.60 -4.51
C GLN A 169 21.65 -5.53 -5.25
N PHE A 170 21.76 -5.47 -6.58
CA PHE A 170 20.97 -4.55 -7.41
C PHE A 170 19.46 -4.82 -7.24
N LEU A 171 19.03 -6.08 -7.35
CA LEU A 171 17.62 -6.45 -7.21
C LEU A 171 17.11 -6.19 -5.79
N LYS A 172 17.90 -6.51 -4.76
CA LYS A 172 17.57 -6.20 -3.37
C LYS A 172 17.42 -4.70 -3.14
N LYS A 173 18.34 -3.88 -3.67
CA LYS A 173 18.28 -2.42 -3.53
C LYS A 173 17.10 -1.82 -4.29
N ARG A 174 16.81 -2.32 -5.50
CA ARG A 174 15.79 -1.73 -6.39
C ARG A 174 14.37 -2.17 -6.02
N TYR A 175 14.20 -3.42 -5.60
CA TYR A 175 12.90 -4.07 -5.46
C TYR A 175 12.67 -4.70 -4.08
N GLY A 176 13.65 -4.69 -3.17
CA GLY A 176 13.55 -5.34 -1.85
C GLY A 176 13.79 -6.85 -1.85
N ILE A 177 13.63 -7.51 -3.00
CA ILE A 177 13.73 -8.97 -3.15
C ILE A 177 15.13 -9.47 -2.76
N GLN A 178 15.17 -10.52 -1.93
CA GLN A 178 16.40 -11.22 -1.60
C GLN A 178 16.56 -12.47 -2.47
N LEU A 179 17.64 -12.55 -3.24
CA LEU A 179 18.07 -13.80 -3.86
C LEU A 179 18.92 -14.61 -2.88
N VAL A 180 18.60 -15.90 -2.73
CA VAL A 180 19.35 -16.86 -1.92
C VAL A 180 19.87 -17.93 -2.86
N TYR A 181 21.17 -17.92 -3.12
CA TYR A 181 21.81 -18.92 -3.97
C TYR A 181 22.14 -20.17 -3.16
N VAL A 182 21.83 -21.33 -3.71
CA VAL A 182 22.18 -22.64 -3.15
C VAL A 182 22.76 -23.50 -4.28
N SER A 183 23.80 -24.27 -3.97
CA SER A 183 24.38 -25.21 -4.93
C SER A 183 23.51 -26.46 -5.09
N SER A 184 23.69 -27.19 -6.18
CA SER A 184 23.03 -28.49 -6.38
C SER A 184 23.44 -29.48 -5.29
N SER A 185 24.71 -29.43 -4.83
CA SER A 185 25.20 -30.26 -3.73
C SER A 185 24.46 -30.01 -2.41
N GLN A 186 24.23 -28.75 -2.04
CA GLN A 186 23.48 -28.37 -0.84
C GLN A 186 22.03 -28.86 -0.90
N VAL A 187 21.38 -28.75 -2.06
CA VAL A 187 20.01 -29.24 -2.25
C VAL A 187 19.97 -30.77 -2.14
N ASN A 188 20.90 -31.47 -2.78
CA ASN A 188 20.97 -32.94 -2.75
C ASN A 188 21.25 -33.49 -1.36
N GLU A 189 22.04 -32.79 -0.54
CA GLU A 189 22.30 -33.15 0.85
C GLU A 189 21.02 -33.09 1.70
N ILE A 190 20.23 -32.01 1.54
CA ILE A 190 18.93 -31.86 2.19
C ILE A 190 17.96 -32.93 1.69
N TYR A 191 17.94 -33.22 0.39
CA TYR A 191 17.05 -34.24 -0.17
C TYR A 191 17.30 -35.62 0.43
N ARG A 192 18.56 -36.06 0.49
CA ARG A 192 18.95 -37.38 1.04
C ARG A 192 18.65 -37.53 2.53
N THR A 193 18.68 -36.43 3.29
CA THR A 193 18.37 -36.48 4.73
C THR A 193 16.88 -36.56 5.02
N VAL A 194 16.02 -36.13 4.09
CA VAL A 194 14.56 -36.23 4.22
C VAL A 194 14.06 -37.62 3.76
N ASP A 195 14.67 -38.22 2.73
CA ASP A 195 14.30 -39.55 2.21
C ASP A 195 14.63 -40.72 3.17
N GLN A 196 15.37 -40.46 4.26
CA GLN A 196 15.75 -41.44 5.29
C GLN A 196 14.81 -41.43 6.51
N ARG A 197 13.69 -40.69 6.46
CA ARG A 197 12.65 -40.66 7.50
C ARG A 197 11.32 -41.17 6.95
#